data_AF-A0A4U0WLW9-F1
#
_entry.id   AF-A0A4U0WLW9-F1
#
_cell.length_a   1.000
_cell.length_b   1.000
_cell.length_c   1.000
_cell.angle_alpha   90.00
_cell.angle_beta   90.00
_cell.angle_gamma   90.00
#
_symmetry.space_group_name_H-M   'P 1'
#
loop_
_entity.id
_entity.type
_entity.pdbx_description
1 polymer ?
#
loop_
_entity_poly.entity_id
_entity_poly.type
_entity_poly.pdbx_seq_one_letter_code
_entity_poly.pdbx_strand_id
1 'polypeptide(L)'
;MAQTRPRYPVPTPSTLADTVTGTLSTWVGNFSRNTSTAFGQLRVRDYIRLIVIVGAYCLLRPYLIKIGAKIQAADHARPLDPNEMHSSAAAMSPNQLRGGRGAEYKIPGVDSEDEEEEDGEVQVGAGGFGRKARLRQRRLVREKLAEVERMRLQEEGEKSDREIEEFLVD
;
A
#
# COMPACT_ATOMS: atom_id res chain seq x y z
N MET A 1 -10.77 -52.80 -4.39
CA MET A 1 -9.37 -52.32 -4.25
C MET A 1 -9.36 -50.81 -4.44
N ALA A 2 -9.28 -50.03 -3.36
CA ALA A 2 -9.28 -48.58 -3.42
C ALA A 2 -7.86 -48.07 -3.74
N GLN A 3 -7.67 -47.46 -4.91
CA GLN A 3 -6.42 -46.79 -5.26
C GLN A 3 -6.29 -45.52 -4.43
N THR A 4 -5.31 -45.50 -3.52
CA THR A 4 -4.92 -44.29 -2.80
C THR A 4 -4.15 -43.39 -3.77
N ARG A 5 -4.67 -42.18 -4.00
CA ARG A 5 -3.96 -41.17 -4.82
C ARG A 5 -2.68 -40.75 -4.08
N PRO A 6 -1.56 -40.54 -4.79
CA PRO A 6 -0.35 -40.03 -4.17
C PRO A 6 -0.61 -38.64 -3.58
N ARG A 7 -0.38 -38.49 -2.27
CA ARG A 7 -0.39 -37.18 -1.61
C ARG A 7 0.88 -36.44 -2.03
N TYR A 8 0.75 -35.35 -2.78
CA TYR A 8 1.87 -34.46 -3.03
C TYR A 8 2.28 -33.80 -1.71
N PRO A 9 3.59 -33.71 -1.40
CA PRO A 9 4.05 -33.00 -0.23
C PRO A 9 3.70 -31.52 -0.36
N VAL A 10 3.20 -30.93 0.73
CA VAL A 10 2.94 -29.49 0.81
C VAL A 10 4.30 -28.78 0.83
N PRO A 11 4.58 -27.83 -0.08
CA PRO A 11 5.87 -27.14 -0.10
C PRO A 11 6.05 -26.33 1.18
N THR A 12 7.08 -26.67 1.95
CA THR A 12 7.51 -25.90 3.12
C THR A 12 8.33 -24.69 2.65
N PRO A 13 8.39 -23.58 3.42
CA PRO A 13 9.04 -22.34 2.98
C PRO A 13 10.52 -22.51 2.59
N SER A 14 11.23 -23.49 3.15
CA SER A 14 12.60 -23.84 2.73
C SER A 14 12.66 -24.32 1.28
N THR A 15 11.69 -25.14 0.83
CA THR A 15 11.65 -25.66 -0.54
C THR A 15 11.45 -24.55 -1.60
N LEU A 16 10.74 -23.47 -1.26
CA LEU A 16 10.57 -22.33 -2.16
C LEU A 16 11.88 -21.54 -2.33
N ALA A 17 12.60 -21.28 -1.24
CA ALA A 17 13.91 -20.63 -1.30
C ALA A 17 14.93 -21.48 -2.10
N ASP A 18 14.93 -22.79 -1.90
CA ASP A 18 15.79 -23.73 -2.65
C ASP A 18 15.41 -23.79 -4.14
N THR A 19 14.12 -23.69 -4.46
CA THR A 19 13.64 -23.64 -5.85
C THR A 19 14.00 -22.32 -6.53
N VAL A 20 13.90 -21.18 -5.82
CA VAL A 20 14.27 -19.87 -6.34
C VAL A 20 15.78 -19.77 -6.56
N THR A 21 16.58 -20.24 -5.61
CA THR A 21 18.04 -20.29 -5.77
C THR A 21 18.47 -21.28 -6.85
N GLY A 22 17.79 -22.42 -6.98
CA GLY A 22 17.99 -23.39 -8.06
C GLY A 22 17.65 -22.84 -9.45
N THR A 23 16.52 -22.15 -9.58
CA THR A 23 16.14 -21.50 -10.85
C THR A 23 17.06 -20.33 -11.19
N LEU A 24 17.45 -19.52 -10.21
CA LEU A 24 18.39 -18.41 -10.39
C LEU A 24 19.78 -18.91 -10.81
N SER A 25 20.31 -19.93 -10.15
CA SER A 25 21.61 -20.52 -10.51
C SER A 25 21.59 -21.12 -11.92
N THR A 26 20.47 -21.73 -12.31
CA THR A 26 20.26 -22.23 -13.69
C THR A 26 20.23 -21.08 -14.69
N TRP A 27 19.50 -20.01 -14.40
CA TRP A 27 19.44 -18.81 -15.24
C TRP A 27 20.80 -18.13 -15.38
N VAL A 28 21.53 -17.95 -14.29
CA VAL A 28 22.87 -17.36 -14.29
C VAL A 28 23.84 -18.26 -15.05
N GLY A 29 23.78 -19.58 -14.82
CA GLY A 29 24.61 -20.55 -15.54
C GLY A 29 24.36 -20.52 -17.05
N ASN A 30 23.09 -20.46 -17.46
CA ASN A 30 22.69 -20.38 -18.87
C ASN A 30 23.05 -19.03 -19.49
N PHE A 31 22.81 -17.93 -18.77
CA PHE A 31 23.16 -16.59 -19.22
C PHE A 31 24.66 -16.44 -19.40
N SER A 32 25.48 -16.89 -18.44
CA SER A 32 26.94 -16.83 -18.52
C SER A 32 27.48 -17.64 -19.70
N ARG A 33 27.00 -18.88 -19.89
CA ARG A 33 27.42 -19.74 -21.00
C ARG A 33 27.01 -19.17 -22.36
N ASN A 34 25.77 -18.70 -22.48
CA ASN A 34 25.26 -18.11 -23.72
C ASN A 34 25.97 -16.80 -24.07
N THR A 35 26.17 -15.94 -23.07
CA THR A 35 26.83 -14.64 -23.24
C THR A 35 28.31 -14.81 -23.57
N SER A 36 29.03 -15.70 -22.87
CA SER A 36 30.45 -16.00 -23.16
C SER A 36 30.63 -16.58 -24.57
N THR A 37 29.76 -17.51 -24.97
CA THR A 37 29.79 -18.08 -26.33
C THR A 37 29.47 -17.02 -27.39
N ALA A 38 28.49 -16.15 -27.11
CA ALA A 38 28.15 -15.05 -28.01
C ALA A 38 29.34 -14.11 -28.22
N PHE A 39 30.02 -13.67 -27.15
CA PHE A 39 31.19 -12.80 -27.27
C PHE A 39 32.40 -13.47 -27.94
N GLY A 40 32.60 -14.78 -27.72
CA GLY A 40 33.68 -15.55 -28.35
C GLY A 40 33.52 -15.75 -29.86
N GLN A 41 32.31 -15.60 -30.41
CA GLN A 41 32.02 -15.77 -31.84
C GLN A 41 31.85 -14.44 -32.60
N LEU A 42 31.99 -13.29 -31.92
CA LEU A 42 31.82 -11.98 -32.55
C LEU A 42 32.94 -11.67 -33.54
N ARG A 43 32.57 -11.25 -34.75
CA ARG A 43 33.50 -10.67 -35.72
C ARG A 43 33.68 -9.18 -35.42
N VAL A 44 34.74 -8.56 -35.95
CA VAL A 44 35.02 -7.12 -35.79
C VAL A 44 33.81 -6.24 -36.20
N ARG A 45 33.07 -6.65 -37.24
CA ARG A 45 31.86 -5.96 -37.69
C ARG A 45 30.76 -5.93 -36.62
N ASP A 46 30.65 -6.97 -35.82
CA ASP A 46 29.62 -7.09 -34.78
C ASP A 46 29.96 -6.22 -33.56
N TYR A 47 31.25 -6.08 -33.23
CA TYR A 47 31.71 -5.13 -32.22
C TYR A 47 31.40 -3.68 -32.60
N ILE A 48 31.60 -3.30 -33.86
CA ILE A 48 31.26 -1.95 -34.34
C ILE A 48 29.76 -1.72 -34.21
N ARG A 49 28.92 -2.68 -34.62
CA ARG A 49 27.46 -2.59 -34.45
C ARG A 49 27.06 -2.45 -32.99
N LEU A 50 27.68 -3.21 -32.09
CA LEU A 50 27.42 -3.14 -30.64
C LEU A 50 27.76 -1.76 -30.08
N ILE A 51 28.92 -1.20 -30.44
CA ILE A 51 29.33 0.15 -30.02
C ILE A 51 28.36 1.20 -30.57
N VAL A 52 27.92 1.09 -31.83
CA VAL A 52 26.94 2.01 -32.41
C VAL A 52 25.61 1.96 -31.66
N ILE A 53 25.09 0.77 -31.34
CA ILE A 53 23.83 0.63 -30.59
C ILE A 53 23.97 1.20 -29.18
N VAL A 54 25.04 0.85 -28.46
CA VAL A 54 25.29 1.35 -27.10
C VAL A 54 25.51 2.86 -27.10
N GLY A 55 26.31 3.37 -28.03
CA GLY A 55 26.53 4.80 -28.22
C GLY A 55 25.23 5.54 -28.53
N ALA A 56 24.43 5.03 -29.47
CA ALA A 56 23.12 5.58 -29.79
C ALA A 56 22.19 5.58 -28.57
N TYR A 57 22.17 4.51 -27.76
CA TYR A 57 21.39 4.46 -26.53
C TYR A 57 21.86 5.48 -25.49
N CYS A 58 23.18 5.63 -25.29
CA CYS A 58 23.74 6.64 -24.39
C CYS A 58 23.32 8.06 -24.81
N LEU A 59 23.29 8.34 -26.11
CA LEU A 59 22.79 9.61 -26.63
C LEU A 59 21.27 9.74 -26.51
N LEU A 60 20.50 8.66 -26.71
CA LEU A 60 19.04 8.66 -26.65
C LEU A 60 18.50 8.80 -25.21
N ARG A 61 19.18 8.19 -24.23
CA ARG A 61 18.79 8.15 -22.81
C ARG A 61 18.39 9.52 -22.23
N PRO A 62 19.20 10.59 -22.31
CA PRO A 62 18.83 11.88 -21.73
C PRO A 62 17.55 12.46 -22.35
N TYR A 63 17.27 12.18 -23.63
CA TYR A 63 16.04 12.63 -24.28
C TYR A 63 14.82 11.85 -23.80
N LEU A 64 14.95 10.53 -23.62
CA LEU A 64 13.87 9.70 -23.05
C LEU A 64 13.50 10.17 -21.63
N ILE A 65 14.50 10.48 -20.80
CA ILE A 65 14.26 11.01 -19.44
C ILE A 65 13.52 12.35 -19.50
N LYS A 66 13.92 13.26 -20.42
CA LYS A 66 13.26 14.56 -20.59
C LYS A 66 11.81 14.42 -21.08
N ILE A 67 11.54 13.47 -21.97
CA ILE A 67 10.18 13.20 -22.45
C ILE A 67 9.32 12.61 -21.32
N GLY A 68 9.84 11.63 -20.58
CA GLY A 68 9.15 11.04 -19.44
C GLY A 68 8.82 12.08 -18.36
N ALA A 69 9.77 12.95 -18.03
CA ALA A 69 9.55 14.04 -17.08
C ALA A 69 8.48 15.04 -17.56
N LYS A 70 8.45 15.35 -18.86
CA LYS A 70 7.41 16.21 -19.45
C LYS A 70 6.02 15.58 -19.39
N ILE A 71 5.92 14.27 -19.66
CA ILE A 71 4.64 13.54 -19.57
C ILE A 71 4.16 13.52 -18.12
N GLN A 72 5.04 13.18 -17.17
CA GLN A 72 4.70 13.21 -15.74
C GLN A 72 4.26 14.61 -15.29
N ALA A 73 4.98 15.66 -15.70
CA ALA A 73 4.60 17.03 -15.36
C ALA A 73 3.26 17.44 -15.97
N ALA A 74 2.96 17.00 -17.20
CA ALA A 74 1.67 17.24 -17.85
C ALA A 74 0.52 16.50 -17.14
N ASP A 75 0.75 15.25 -16.73
CA ASP A 75 -0.23 14.47 -15.97
C ASP A 75 -0.47 15.09 -14.58
N HIS A 76 0.57 15.61 -13.92
CA HIS A 76 0.44 16.31 -12.64
C HIS A 76 -0.25 17.68 -12.75
N ALA A 77 -0.15 18.35 -13.90
CA ALA A 77 -0.77 19.65 -14.14
C ALA A 77 -2.19 19.55 -14.71
N ARG A 78 -2.62 18.37 -15.17
CA ARG A 78 -3.98 18.17 -15.70
C ARG A 78 -4.99 18.27 -14.55
N PRO A 79 -5.97 19.19 -14.63
CA PRO A 79 -7.06 19.21 -13.66
C PRO A 79 -7.80 17.88 -13.75
N LEU A 80 -7.84 17.14 -12.64
CA LEU A 80 -8.56 15.87 -12.56
C LEU A 80 -10.05 16.18 -12.71
N ASP A 81 -10.67 15.65 -13.76
CA ASP A 81 -12.12 15.61 -13.87
C ASP A 81 -12.65 14.78 -12.69
N PRO A 82 -13.68 15.24 -11.94
CA PRO A 82 -14.25 14.49 -10.83
C PRO A 82 -14.66 13.06 -11.20
N ASN A 83 -14.93 12.76 -12.48
CA ASN A 83 -15.23 11.40 -12.95
C ASN A 83 -13.97 10.52 -13.16
N GLU A 84 -12.79 11.10 -13.44
CA GLU A 84 -11.50 10.40 -13.56
C GLU A 84 -10.77 10.25 -12.21
N MET A 85 -11.18 11.02 -11.20
CA MET A 85 -10.65 10.95 -9.82
C MET A 85 -11.01 9.65 -9.10
N HIS A 86 -12.03 8.93 -9.56
CA HIS A 86 -12.41 7.63 -9.01
C HIS A 86 -11.72 6.43 -9.70
N SER A 87 -11.04 6.63 -10.84
CA SER A 87 -10.52 5.54 -11.67
C SER A 87 -9.02 5.66 -12.01
N SER A 88 -8.41 6.83 -11.88
CA SER A 88 -6.97 6.99 -12.14
C SER A 88 -6.12 6.78 -10.88
N ALA A 89 -4.96 6.13 -11.04
CA ALA A 89 -3.95 5.98 -10.00
C ALA A 89 -3.40 7.32 -9.44
N ALA A 90 -3.78 8.45 -10.05
CA ALA A 90 -3.45 9.80 -9.61
C ALA A 90 -4.29 10.30 -8.41
N ALA A 91 -5.42 9.65 -8.11
CA ALA A 91 -6.20 9.93 -6.90
C ALA A 91 -5.68 9.21 -5.65
N MET A 92 -4.53 8.53 -5.74
CA MET A 92 -3.89 7.92 -4.58
C MET A 92 -3.26 9.01 -3.71
N SER A 93 -3.92 9.35 -2.61
CA SER A 93 -3.32 10.23 -1.60
C SER A 93 -2.02 9.61 -1.07
N PRO A 94 -0.98 10.38 -0.72
CA PRO A 94 0.28 9.85 -0.17
C PRO A 94 0.09 8.92 1.04
N ASN A 95 -1.02 9.09 1.77
CA ASN A 95 -1.41 8.26 2.90
C ASN A 95 -1.87 6.84 2.49
N GLN A 96 -2.22 6.62 1.22
CA GLN A 96 -2.57 5.30 0.66
C GLN A 96 -1.35 4.45 0.30
N LEU A 97 -0.22 5.09 -0.02
CA LEU A 97 1.04 4.42 -0.41
C LEU A 97 1.88 3.98 0.80
N ARG A 98 1.60 4.53 1.99
CA ARG A 98 2.28 4.18 3.25
C ARG A 98 1.68 2.91 3.89
N GLY A 99 1.66 1.81 3.14
CA GLY A 99 1.47 0.45 3.66
C GLY A 99 0.43 0.30 4.77
N GLY A 100 -0.85 0.38 4.43
CA GLY A 100 -1.96 -0.04 5.29
C GLY A 100 -2.70 1.08 6.03
N ARG A 101 -4.03 1.13 5.85
CA ARG A 101 -5.01 2.11 6.38
C ARG A 101 -5.11 3.47 5.69
N GLY A 102 -5.11 3.50 4.36
CA GLY A 102 -5.51 4.70 3.61
C GLY A 102 -6.53 4.47 2.51
N ALA A 103 -6.74 3.22 2.08
CA ALA A 103 -7.82 2.90 1.16
C ALA A 103 -9.14 3.09 1.92
N GLU A 104 -9.86 4.16 1.60
CA GLU A 104 -11.26 4.34 1.92
C GLU A 104 -12.03 3.22 1.22
N TYR A 105 -11.98 2.02 1.79
CA TYR A 105 -13.03 1.06 1.58
C TYR A 105 -14.29 1.72 2.14
N LYS A 106 -15.18 2.18 1.26
CA LYS A 106 -16.58 2.36 1.61
C LYS A 106 -17.07 1.02 2.16
N ILE A 107 -17.08 0.90 3.49
CA ILE A 107 -17.71 -0.20 4.21
C ILE A 107 -19.21 0.07 4.05
N PRO A 108 -19.98 -0.78 3.36
CA PRO A 108 -21.43 -0.65 3.36
C PRO A 108 -21.93 -0.73 4.81
N GLY A 109 -22.68 0.29 5.25
CA GLY A 109 -23.32 0.33 6.57
C GLY A 109 -22.79 1.35 7.59
N VAL A 110 -22.16 2.47 7.15
CA VAL A 110 -21.73 3.56 8.08
C VAL A 110 -22.45 4.90 7.81
N ASP A 111 -23.35 4.95 6.83
CA ASP A 111 -24.23 6.13 6.62
C ASP A 111 -25.62 5.98 7.23
N SER A 112 -25.86 4.90 7.99
CA SER A 112 -27.11 4.73 8.71
C SER A 112 -26.83 4.93 10.19
N GLU A 113 -27.05 6.16 10.64
CA GLU A 113 -27.58 6.41 11.96
C GLU A 113 -28.83 5.52 12.11
N ASP A 114 -28.66 4.32 12.65
CA ASP A 114 -29.76 3.61 13.29
C ASP A 114 -29.18 2.73 14.38
N GLU A 115 -29.56 3.09 15.60
CA GLU A 115 -29.48 2.27 16.79
C GLU A 115 -30.32 1.01 16.57
N GLU A 116 -29.73 -0.04 16.01
CA GLU A 116 -30.32 -1.37 16.15
C GLU A 116 -29.31 -2.33 16.77
N GLU A 117 -29.57 -2.63 18.04
CA GLU A 117 -29.19 -3.86 18.70
C GLU A 117 -29.72 -5.05 17.88
N GLU A 118 -29.00 -5.45 16.84
CA GLU A 118 -29.27 -6.72 16.18
C GLU A 118 -28.25 -7.77 16.65
N ASP A 119 -28.72 -8.58 17.59
CA ASP A 119 -28.18 -9.89 17.97
C ASP A 119 -28.25 -10.84 16.74
N GLY A 120 -27.43 -10.57 15.73
CA GLY A 120 -27.25 -11.42 14.57
C GLY A 120 -26.09 -12.39 14.79
N GLU A 121 -26.40 -13.68 14.91
CA GLU A 121 -25.43 -14.79 15.01
C GLU A 121 -24.29 -14.66 13.99
N VAL A 122 -23.13 -14.18 14.46
CA VAL A 122 -21.91 -14.14 13.67
C VAL A 122 -21.35 -15.56 13.62
N GLN A 123 -21.52 -16.23 12.48
CA GLN A 123 -20.90 -17.51 12.17
C GLN A 123 -19.44 -17.55 12.63
N VAL A 124 -19.13 -18.56 13.44
CA VAL A 124 -17.82 -18.83 14.03
C VAL A 124 -16.85 -19.30 12.95
N GLY A 125 -16.43 -18.39 12.09
CA GLY A 125 -15.31 -18.56 11.16
C GLY A 125 -14.26 -17.52 11.48
N ALA A 126 -13.11 -17.96 12.01
CA ALA A 126 -11.75 -17.39 12.19
C ALA A 126 -11.43 -15.86 12.08
N GLY A 127 -12.36 -14.96 11.78
CA GLY A 127 -12.17 -13.51 11.59
C GLY A 127 -13.01 -12.61 12.51
N GLY A 128 -13.88 -13.18 13.36
CA GLY A 128 -14.77 -12.40 14.25
C GLY A 128 -14.09 -11.77 15.48
N PHE A 129 -13.03 -12.39 16.00
CA PHE A 129 -12.37 -11.94 17.24
C PHE A 129 -11.65 -10.59 17.05
N GLY A 130 -11.01 -10.38 15.89
CA GLY A 130 -10.32 -9.13 15.55
C GLY A 130 -11.26 -7.96 15.33
N ARG A 131 -12.48 -8.20 14.81
CA ARG A 131 -13.48 -7.14 14.59
C ARG A 131 -14.04 -6.63 15.91
N LYS A 132 -14.43 -7.54 16.83
CA LYS A 132 -14.92 -7.17 18.17
C LYS A 132 -13.84 -6.43 18.99
N ALA A 133 -12.58 -6.85 18.93
CA ALA A 133 -11.48 -6.17 19.61
C ALA A 133 -11.25 -4.74 19.08
N ARG A 134 -11.28 -4.55 17.75
CA ARG A 134 -11.11 -3.22 17.13
C ARG A 134 -12.28 -2.28 17.44
N LEU A 135 -13.52 -2.78 17.49
CA LEU A 135 -14.67 -1.98 17.89
C LEU A 135 -14.54 -1.51 19.36
N ARG A 136 -14.14 -2.40 20.27
CA ARG A 136 -13.90 -2.05 21.68
C ARG A 136 -12.79 -1.01 21.84
N GLN A 137 -11.68 -1.16 21.11
CA GLN A 137 -10.60 -0.18 21.10
C GLN A 137 -11.06 1.20 20.62
N ARG A 138 -11.85 1.25 19.52
CA ARG A 138 -12.38 2.53 19.00
C ARG A 138 -13.37 3.17 19.97
N ARG A 139 -14.19 2.39 20.67
CA ARG A 139 -15.12 2.89 21.70
C ARG A 139 -14.36 3.52 22.87
N LEU A 140 -13.35 2.83 23.41
CA LEU A 140 -12.53 3.36 24.51
C LEU A 140 -11.77 4.63 24.12
N VAL A 141 -11.23 4.70 22.90
CA VAL A 141 -10.54 5.90 22.41
C VAL A 141 -11.52 7.07 22.27
N ARG A 142 -12.72 6.83 21.74
CA ARG A 142 -13.76 7.86 21.60
C ARG A 142 -14.23 8.37 22.97
N GLU A 143 -14.45 7.46 23.91
CA GLU A 143 -14.85 7.80 25.28
C GLU A 143 -13.78 8.62 26.00
N LYS A 144 -12.51 8.22 25.91
CA LYS A 144 -11.39 8.99 26.48
C LYS A 144 -11.24 10.36 25.84
N LEU A 145 -11.45 10.49 24.53
CA LEU A 145 -11.40 11.79 23.86
C LEU A 145 -12.53 12.71 24.32
N ALA A 146 -13.75 12.17 24.46
CA ALA A 146 -14.91 12.92 24.94
C ALA A 146 -14.79 13.31 26.42
N GLU A 147 -14.20 12.46 27.26
CA GLU A 147 -13.87 12.81 28.65
C GLU A 147 -12.88 13.97 28.71
N VAL A 148 -11.82 13.95 27.90
CA VAL A 148 -10.83 15.03 27.85
C VAL A 148 -11.46 16.36 27.40
N GLU A 149 -12.34 16.31 26.41
CA GLU A 149 -13.08 17.50 25.94
C GLU A 149 -14.00 18.06 27.04
N ARG A 150 -14.70 17.18 27.77
CA ARG A 150 -15.54 17.59 28.91
C ARG A 150 -14.72 18.20 30.05
N MET A 151 -13.58 17.61 30.39
CA MET A 151 -12.68 18.15 31.41
C MET A 151 -12.14 19.53 31.00
N ARG A 152 -11.79 19.69 29.72
CA ARG A 152 -11.34 20.99 29.20
C ARG A 152 -12.44 22.06 29.29
N LEU A 153 -13.67 21.71 28.94
CA LEU A 153 -14.82 22.62 29.06
C LEU A 153 -15.14 22.96 30.52
N GLN A 154 -14.96 22.02 31.45
CA GLN A 154 -15.08 22.28 32.89
C GLN A 154 -13.97 23.21 33.39
N GLU A 155 -12.72 23.00 32.98
CA GLU A 155 -11.63 23.91 33.34
C GLU A 155 -11.81 25.32 32.76
N GLU A 156 -12.33 25.44 31.54
CA GLU A 156 -12.65 26.72 30.91
C GLU A 156 -13.85 27.39 31.62
N GLY A 157 -14.86 26.62 32.03
CA GLY A 157 -15.99 27.08 32.84
C GLY A 157 -15.58 27.53 34.24
N GLU A 158 -14.78 26.75 34.96
CA GLU A 158 -14.27 27.13 36.29
C GLU A 158 -13.36 28.35 36.25
N LYS A 159 -12.58 28.54 35.18
CA LYS A 159 -11.79 29.76 34.98
C LYS A 159 -12.68 30.97 34.73
N SER A 160 -13.71 30.80 33.89
CA SER A 160 -14.72 31.85 33.65
C SER A 160 -15.47 32.21 34.93
N ASP A 161 -15.90 31.22 35.72
CA ASP A 161 -16.64 31.47 36.96
C ASP A 161 -15.75 32.14 38.03
N ARG A 162 -14.47 31.74 38.14
CA ARG A 162 -13.49 32.41 39.02
C ARG A 162 -13.17 33.84 38.58
N GLU A 163 -13.06 34.08 37.27
CA GLU A 163 -12.90 35.44 36.73
C GLU A 163 -14.12 36.31 37.05
N ILE A 164 -15.34 35.75 37.04
CA ILE A 164 -16.56 36.47 37.42
C ILE A 164 -16.62 36.73 38.94
N GLU A 165 -16.19 35.79 39.79
CA GLU A 165 -16.13 35.98 41.25
C GLU A 165 -15.20 37.14 41.65
N GLU A 166 -14.08 37.33 40.96
CA GLU A 166 -13.15 38.45 41.20
C GLU A 166 -13.81 39.83 40.97
N PHE A 167 -14.81 39.91 40.08
CA PHE A 167 -15.57 41.14 39.81
C PHE A 167 -16.76 41.38 40.77
N LEU A 168 -17.09 40.44 41.66
CA LEU A 168 -18.21 40.53 42.60
C LEU A 168 -17.81 40.94 44.03
N VAL A 169 -16.51 41.10 44.32
CA VAL A 169 -15.97 41.45 45.65
C VAL A 169 -15.75 42.97 45.83
N ASP A 170 -16.56 43.81 45.17
CA ASP A 170 -16.60 45.26 45.38
C ASP A 170 -18.00 45.72 45.87
#